data_AF-A0A1F3W5T8-F1
#
_entry.id   AF-A0A1F3W5T8-F1
#
_cell.length_a   1.000
_cell.length_b   1.000
_cell.length_c   1.000
_cell.angle_alpha   90.00
_cell.angle_beta   90.00
_cell.angle_gamma   90.00
#
_symmetry.space_group_name_H-M   'P 1'
#
loop_
_entity.id
_entity.type
_entity.pdbx_description
1 polymer ?
#
loop_
_entity_poly.entity_id
_entity_poly.type
_entity_poly.pdbx_seq_one_letter_code
_entity_poly.pdbx_strand_id
1 'polypeptide(L)'
;MKSVTYDHLLNDSNSKVWLVNKVIFGNAVISPTTNYDKHLLIFHNSGHIDYIPYREVTRSQGSKGYYVLDSQERKLILEFNNDQRWEFTMKYMTEDSILLESTPRSDTNISMQLIPLPEL
;
A
#
# COMPACT_ATOMS: atom_id res chain seq x y z
N MET A 1 -2.24 -24.01 15.08
CA MET A 1 -1.67 -22.68 14.82
C MET A 1 -2.78 -21.66 15.00
N LYS A 2 -2.59 -20.60 15.80
CA LYS A 2 -3.57 -19.50 15.87
C LYS A 2 -3.53 -18.77 14.53
N SER A 3 -4.65 -18.75 13.82
CA SER A 3 -4.82 -17.88 12.65
C SER A 3 -4.74 -16.44 13.14
N VAL A 4 -3.72 -15.70 12.70
CA VAL A 4 -3.63 -14.26 12.97
C VAL A 4 -4.43 -13.58 11.87
N THR A 5 -5.54 -12.96 12.25
CA THR A 5 -6.39 -12.21 11.33
C THR A 5 -5.83 -10.80 11.18
N TYR A 6 -5.55 -10.37 9.94
CA TYR A 6 -4.90 -9.09 9.63
C TYR A 6 -5.88 -8.00 9.19
N ASP A 7 -7.17 -8.17 9.48
CA ASP A 7 -8.24 -7.29 9.00
C ASP A 7 -8.06 -5.83 9.44
N HIS A 8 -7.32 -5.61 10.53
CA HIS A 8 -6.98 -4.29 11.08
C HIS A 8 -5.54 -3.85 10.80
N LEU A 9 -4.81 -4.54 9.93
CA LEU A 9 -3.42 -4.20 9.62
C LEU A 9 -3.35 -2.87 8.87
N LEU A 10 -4.11 -2.77 7.78
CA LEU A 10 -4.06 -1.65 6.85
C LEU A 10 -4.80 -0.43 7.39
N ASN A 11 -5.82 -0.61 8.23
CA ASN A 11 -6.56 0.42 8.95
C ASN A 11 -6.92 -0.13 10.34
N ASP A 12 -6.96 0.70 11.39
CA ASP A 12 -7.22 0.26 12.76
C ASP A 12 -8.55 0.80 13.30
N SER A 13 -9.62 0.65 12.52
CA SER A 13 -10.93 1.31 12.72
C SER A 13 -10.92 2.82 12.43
N ASN A 14 -9.74 3.39 12.16
CA ASN A 14 -9.53 4.70 11.55
C ASN A 14 -8.67 4.57 10.29
N SER A 15 -8.62 5.64 9.50
CA SER A 15 -7.68 5.71 8.38
C SER A 15 -6.24 5.62 8.87
N LYS A 16 -5.43 4.79 8.21
CA LYS A 16 -4.00 4.66 8.51
C LYS A 16 -3.17 5.01 7.29
N VAL A 17 -2.09 5.77 7.55
CA VAL A 17 -1.19 6.28 6.51
C VAL A 17 0.07 5.43 6.47
N TRP A 18 0.40 4.97 5.27
CA TRP A 18 1.59 4.17 4.99
C TRP A 18 2.48 4.92 4.01
N LEU A 19 3.78 4.96 4.31
CA LEU A 19 4.78 5.43 3.38
C LEU A 19 5.17 4.28 2.46
N VAL A 20 5.13 4.51 1.14
CA VAL A 20 5.72 3.59 0.15
C VAL A 20 7.23 3.73 0.22
N ASN A 21 7.85 2.99 1.14
CA ASN A 21 9.27 3.08 1.46
C ASN A 21 10.15 2.64 0.30
N LYS A 22 9.77 1.52 -0.34
CA LYS A 22 10.47 0.98 -1.51
C LYS A 22 9.49 0.65 -2.61
N VAL A 23 9.87 0.98 -3.83
CA VAL A 23 9.25 0.49 -5.07
C VAL A 23 10.28 -0.41 -5.73
N ILE A 24 9.90 -1.64 -6.02
CA ILE A 24 10.78 -2.69 -6.53
C ILE A 24 10.26 -3.09 -7.91
N PHE A 25 11.10 -2.97 -8.94
CA PHE A 25 10.79 -3.40 -10.30
C PHE A 25 11.80 -4.48 -10.71
N GLY A 26 11.31 -5.70 -10.94
CA GLY A 26 12.18 -6.87 -11.03
C GLY A 26 12.99 -7.03 -9.74
N ASN A 27 14.32 -6.90 -9.83
CA ASN A 27 15.22 -7.00 -8.67
C ASN A 27 15.82 -5.65 -8.25
N ALA A 28 15.36 -4.53 -8.82
CA ALA A 28 15.89 -3.20 -8.57
C ALA A 28 14.94 -2.37 -7.69
N VAL A 29 15.49 -1.69 -6.68
CA VAL A 29 14.77 -0.66 -5.92
C VAL A 29 14.85 0.65 -6.69
N ILE A 30 13.71 1.19 -7.10
CA ILE A 30 13.60 2.40 -7.92
C ILE A 30 12.97 3.59 -7.18
N SER A 31 12.63 3.42 -5.90
CA SER A 31 12.08 4.49 -5.07
C SER A 31 13.12 5.56 -4.74
N PRO A 32 12.71 6.83 -4.60
CA PRO A 32 13.56 7.90 -4.08
C PRO A 32 14.13 7.58 -2.69
N THR A 33 15.29 8.12 -2.38
CA THR A 33 15.92 7.99 -1.05
C THR A 33 15.24 8.90 -0.02
N THR A 34 14.89 10.12 -0.42
CA THR A 34 14.21 11.11 0.42
C THR A 34 12.74 10.77 0.60
N ASN A 35 12.24 10.75 1.84
CA ASN A 35 10.84 10.42 2.12
C ASN A 35 9.85 11.38 1.44
N TYR A 36 10.17 12.67 1.38
CA TYR A 36 9.29 13.69 0.80
C TYR A 36 8.98 13.48 -0.69
N ASP A 37 9.86 12.78 -1.41
CA ASP A 37 9.69 12.44 -2.82
C ASP A 37 8.96 11.10 -3.04
N LYS A 38 8.65 10.37 -1.96
CA LYS A 38 7.90 9.10 -2.01
C LYS A 38 6.39 9.35 -2.05
N HIS A 39 5.65 8.26 -2.19
CA HIS A 39 4.19 8.27 -2.16
C HIS A 39 3.68 7.77 -0.81
N LEU A 40 2.48 8.22 -0.47
CA LEU A 40 1.67 7.74 0.64
C LEU A 40 0.55 6.84 0.08
N LEU A 41 0.25 5.77 0.82
CA LEU A 41 -0.99 5.01 0.70
C LEU A 41 -1.81 5.23 1.96
N ILE A 42 -3.03 5.72 1.81
CA ILE A 42 -3.96 5.96 2.93
C ILE A 42 -5.10 4.97 2.79
N PHE A 43 -5.18 4.00 3.70
CA PHE A 43 -6.26 3.03 3.74
C PHE A 43 -7.33 3.54 4.70
N HIS A 44 -8.51 3.85 4.18
CA HIS A 44 -9.64 4.32 4.97
C HIS A 44 -10.46 3.15 5.48
N ASN A 45 -10.97 3.24 6.71
CA ASN A 45 -11.90 2.23 7.25
C ASN A 45 -13.15 2.02 6.37
N SER A 46 -13.52 3.00 5.54
CA SER A 46 -14.59 2.89 4.55
C SER A 46 -14.28 1.98 3.35
N GLY A 47 -13.08 1.38 3.27
CA GLY A 47 -12.62 0.59 2.12
C GLY A 47 -12.05 1.43 0.98
N HIS A 48 -11.96 2.76 1.14
CA HIS A 48 -11.31 3.63 0.15
C HIS A 48 -9.79 3.63 0.31
N ILE A 49 -9.08 3.88 -0.79
CA ILE A 49 -7.63 4.08 -0.83
C ILE A 49 -7.29 5.39 -1.52
N ASP A 50 -6.36 6.15 -0.93
CA ASP A 50 -5.69 7.24 -1.61
C ASP A 50 -4.22 6.89 -1.84
N TYR A 51 -3.72 7.12 -3.05
CA TYR A 51 -2.31 7.03 -3.43
C TYR A 51 -1.81 8.40 -3.86
N ILE A 52 -1.02 9.06 -3.01
CA ILE A 52 -0.70 10.48 -3.15
C ILE A 52 0.81 10.69 -3.06
N PRO A 53 1.43 11.48 -3.95
CA PRO A 53 2.80 11.95 -3.73
C PRO A 53 2.88 12.72 -2.41
N TYR A 54 3.84 12.40 -1.54
CA TYR A 54 3.89 12.97 -0.19
C TYR A 54 3.99 14.51 -0.25
N ARG A 55 4.83 15.06 -1.13
CA ARG A 55 4.94 16.50 -1.37
C ARG A 55 3.62 17.20 -1.74
N GLU A 56 2.62 16.47 -2.23
CA GLU A 56 1.36 17.00 -2.74
C GLU A 56 0.18 16.72 -1.81
N VAL A 57 0.40 16.17 -0.62
CA VAL A 57 -0.69 15.76 0.30
C VAL A 57 -1.65 16.89 0.65
N THR A 58 -1.18 18.15 0.67
CA THR A 58 -2.03 19.33 0.95
C THR A 58 -2.57 20.02 -0.30
N ARG A 59 -2.25 19.52 -1.51
CA ARG A 59 -2.46 20.23 -2.79
C ARG A 59 -3.17 19.40 -3.85
N SER A 60 -2.94 18.10 -3.85
CA SER A 60 -3.49 17.15 -4.82
C SER A 60 -4.36 16.13 -4.11
N GLN A 61 -5.37 15.64 -4.82
CA GLN A 61 -6.20 14.55 -4.34
C GLN A 61 -5.59 13.16 -4.62
N GLY A 62 -4.46 13.10 -5.35
CA GLY A 62 -3.80 11.85 -5.76
C GLY A 62 -4.69 10.92 -6.59
N SER A 63 -4.27 9.66 -6.71
CA SER A 63 -5.09 8.60 -7.29
C SER A 63 -5.97 7.99 -6.20
N LYS A 64 -7.27 7.89 -6.46
CA LYS A 64 -8.24 7.33 -5.51
C LYS A 64 -8.82 6.02 -6.01
N GLY A 65 -9.30 5.22 -5.08
CA GLY A 65 -9.94 3.96 -5.42
C GLY A 65 -10.52 3.26 -4.20
N TYR A 66 -10.65 1.94 -4.34
CA TYR A 66 -11.04 1.03 -3.28
C TYR A 66 -9.98 -0.04 -3.08
N TYR A 67 -9.98 -0.66 -1.90
CA TYR A 67 -9.13 -1.81 -1.66
C TYR A 67 -9.93 -2.98 -1.09
N VAL A 68 -9.45 -4.19 -1.39
CA VAL A 68 -9.94 -5.44 -0.82
C VAL A 68 -8.76 -6.17 -0.20
N LEU A 69 -8.88 -6.48 1.09
CA LEU A 69 -7.90 -7.26 1.85
C LEU A 69 -8.49 -8.64 2.14
N ASP A 70 -7.84 -9.68 1.63
CA ASP A 70 -8.06 -11.06 2.05
C ASP A 70 -6.92 -11.48 2.97
N SER A 71 -7.17 -11.44 4.28
CA SER A 71 -6.20 -11.82 5.30
C SER A 71 -5.85 -13.30 5.29
N GLN A 72 -6.74 -14.18 4.78
CA GLN A 72 -6.51 -15.62 4.74
C GLN A 72 -5.58 -15.99 3.60
N GLU A 73 -5.87 -15.45 2.41
CA GLU A 73 -5.07 -15.65 1.19
C GLU A 73 -3.86 -14.70 1.12
N ARG A 74 -3.72 -13.81 2.10
CA ARG A 74 -2.69 -12.75 2.15
C ARG A 74 -2.66 -11.93 0.87
N LYS A 75 -3.83 -11.51 0.42
CA LYS A 75 -4.02 -10.82 -0.86
C LYS A 75 -4.52 -9.41 -0.63
N LEU A 76 -3.94 -8.46 -1.34
CA LEU A 76 -4.39 -7.08 -1.38
C LEU A 76 -4.69 -6.70 -2.83
N ILE A 77 -5.90 -6.21 -3.08
CA ILE A 77 -6.30 -5.67 -4.38
C ILE A 77 -6.58 -4.20 -4.19
N LEU A 78 -6.01 -3.34 -5.04
CA LEU A 78 -6.34 -1.92 -5.15
C LEU A 78 -6.98 -1.69 -6.51
N GLU A 79 -8.17 -1.09 -6.53
CA GLU A 79 -8.90 -0.73 -7.74
C GLU A 79 -9.05 0.78 -7.78
N PHE A 80 -8.28 1.42 -8.67
CA PHE A 80 -8.28 2.86 -8.83
C PHE A 80 -9.38 3.33 -9.79
N ASN A 81 -9.86 4.55 -9.60
CA ASN A 81 -10.94 5.15 -10.39
C ASN A 81 -10.59 5.36 -11.89
N ASN A 82 -9.32 5.17 -12.27
CA ASN A 82 -8.85 5.19 -13.65
C ASN A 82 -8.77 3.78 -14.28
N ASP A 83 -9.56 2.84 -13.77
CA ASP A 83 -9.62 1.43 -14.18
C ASP A 83 -8.31 0.65 -14.01
N GLN A 84 -7.34 1.18 -13.25
CA GLN A 84 -6.12 0.44 -12.90
C GLN A 84 -6.35 -0.48 -11.71
N ARG A 85 -5.93 -1.73 -11.87
CA ARG A 85 -6.04 -2.76 -10.84
C ARG A 85 -4.66 -3.22 -10.41
N TRP A 86 -4.29 -2.95 -9.17
CA TRP A 86 -3.04 -3.44 -8.59
C TRP A 86 -3.32 -4.60 -7.65
N GLU A 87 -2.80 -5.79 -7.96
CA GLU A 87 -3.02 -7.00 -7.17
C GLU A 87 -1.69 -7.49 -6.58
N PHE A 88 -1.67 -7.64 -5.27
CA PHE A 88 -0.49 -8.01 -4.50
C PHE A 88 -0.70 -9.24 -3.62
N THR A 89 0.37 -10.02 -3.45
CA THR A 89 0.52 -10.97 -2.36
C THR A 89 1.34 -10.34 -1.24
N MET A 90 0.87 -10.44 0.01
CA MET A 90 1.58 -9.96 1.20
C MET A 90 2.57 -11.03 1.66
N LYS A 91 3.85 -10.85 1.37
CA LYS A 91 4.91 -11.82 1.68
C LYS A 91 5.27 -11.86 3.16
N TYR A 92 5.46 -10.69 3.75
CA TYR A 92 5.61 -10.55 5.19
C TYR A 92 4.82 -9.35 5.69
N MET A 93 4.32 -9.50 6.91
CA MET A 93 3.57 -8.50 7.64
C MET A 93 4.16 -8.46 9.04
N THR A 94 4.71 -7.31 9.39
CA THR A 94 5.15 -6.94 10.73
C THR A 94 4.43 -5.65 11.11
N GLU A 95 4.45 -5.27 12.37
CA GLU A 95 3.87 -3.99 12.81
C GLU A 95 4.53 -2.80 12.08
N ASP A 96 5.82 -2.94 11.75
CA ASP A 96 6.64 -1.87 11.18
C ASP A 96 6.77 -1.92 9.65
N SER A 97 6.38 -3.02 9.01
CA SER A 97 6.55 -3.15 7.57
C SER A 97 5.70 -4.25 6.94
N ILE A 98 5.21 -3.95 5.72
CA ILE A 98 4.50 -4.88 4.84
C ILE A 98 5.25 -4.95 3.51
N LEU A 99 5.56 -6.15 3.04
CA LEU A 99 6.04 -6.37 1.67
C LEU A 99 4.90 -6.88 0.79
N LEU A 100 4.58 -6.10 -0.22
CA LEU A 100 3.60 -6.36 -1.26
C LEU A 100 4.33 -6.77 -2.53
N GLU A 101 4.16 -8.02 -2.96
CA GLU A 101 4.66 -8.48 -4.26
C GLU A 101 3.55 -8.43 -5.30
N SER A 102 3.80 -7.81 -6.46
CA SER A 102 2.82 -7.80 -7.54
C SER A 102 2.58 -9.21 -8.07
N THR A 103 1.32 -9.48 -8.41
CA THR A 103 0.90 -10.72 -9.05
C THR A 103 0.81 -10.56 -10.58
N PRO A 104 0.84 -11.66 -11.36
CA PRO A 104 0.61 -11.61 -12.80
C PRO A 104 -0.77 -11.08 -13.23
N ARG A 105 -1.73 -10.92 -12.30
CA ARG A 105 -3.06 -10.35 -12.55
C ARG A 105 -3.14 -8.84 -12.30
N SER A 106 -2.04 -8.27 -11.84
CA SER A 106 -1.89 -6.84 -11.58
C SER A 106 -1.57 -6.10 -12.87
N ASP A 107 -2.16 -4.93 -13.07
CA ASP A 107 -1.81 -4.03 -14.18
C ASP A 107 -0.44 -3.36 -14.00
N THR A 108 0.16 -3.53 -12.82
CA THR A 108 1.50 -3.05 -12.51
C THR A 108 2.46 -4.19 -12.20
N ASN A 109 3.70 -4.08 -12.69
CA ASN A 109 4.78 -5.02 -12.40
C ASN A 109 5.67 -4.56 -11.21
N ILE A 110 5.23 -3.54 -10.46
CA ILE A 110 5.98 -3.06 -9.28
C ILE A 110 5.57 -3.83 -8.03
N SER A 111 6.54 -4.15 -7.20
CA SER A 111 6.33 -4.58 -5.81
C SER A 111 6.64 -3.41 -4.88
N MET A 112 6.08 -3.40 -3.67
CA MET A 112 6.21 -2.28 -2.75
C MET A 112 6.51 -2.75 -1.32
N GLN A 113 7.39 -2.01 -0.65
CA GLN A 113 7.52 -2.08 0.80
C GLN A 113 6.77 -0.89 1.41
N LEU A 114 5.81 -1.18 2.27
CA LEU A 114 5.14 -0.19 3.09
C LEU A 114 5.75 -0.17 4.49
N ILE A 115 5.85 1.02 5.06
CA ILE A 115 6.15 1.24 6.49
C ILE A 115 5.17 2.29 7.05
N PRO A 116 4.88 2.28 8.35
CA PRO A 116 4.15 3.39 8.98
C PRO A 116 4.84 4.72 8.66
N LEU A 117 4.07 5.78 8.41
CA LEU A 117 4.65 7.10 8.21
C LEU A 117 5.47 7.49 9.45
N PRO A 118 6.78 7.77 9.33
CA PRO A 118 7.60 8.13 10.49
C PRO A 118 7.13 9.43 11.12
N GLU A 119 7.18 9.51 12.45
CA GLU A 119 7.01 10.77 13.17
C GLU A 119 8.17 11.74 12.83
N LEU A 120 7.87 13.04 12.75
CA LEU A 120 8.83 14.12 12.46
C LEU A 120 9.60 14.54 13.71
#